data_AF-E4XWD3-F1
#
_entry.id   AF-E4XWD3-F1
#
_cell.length_a   1.000
_cell.length_b   1.000
_cell.length_c   1.000
_cell.angle_alpha   90.00
_cell.angle_beta   90.00
_cell.angle_gamma   90.00
#
_symmetry.space_group_name_H-M   'P 1'
#
loop_
_entity.id
_entity.type
_entity.pdbx_description
1 polymer ?
#
loop_
_entity_poly.entity_id
_entity_poly.type
_entity_poly.pdbx_seq_one_letter_code
_entity_poly.pdbx_strand_id
1 'polypeptide(L)'
;AHACGVSVMQFALGALLPILVEQYSVKGCFIVIAGIMFNIVAASALYRPTVITSEVEKLEEENENFEDNEESQSGLDFSFFCHPAFLLFFFSQGIFFAGYMGALLLVVPYAETELGVEASTAATIVMAMGVAELIFRIPFGWLGDWEKINRTHLLGGTFLALGVIFLAFPMCTNFTYLLVFSALSGIFQGGFGGLSFVVLDDIMVAIGKQNGFMIALGLSTGFNGILGVIAPVTFGTINDMVGNMTLSLWIAAIMVIVSALMTSAIVVFTPKPLSSKFPKIPPADFSSREEVAFIETKKE
;
A
#
# COMPACT_ATOMS: atom_id res chain seq x y z
N ALA A 1 1.20 11.76 3.29
CA ALA A 1 2.44 12.09 2.54
C ALA A 1 3.18 10.83 2.04
N HIS A 2 3.41 9.81 2.87
CA HIS A 2 4.18 8.60 2.52
C HIS A 2 3.68 7.85 1.26
N ALA A 3 2.36 7.85 1.04
CA ALA A 3 1.71 7.17 -0.08
C ALA A 3 2.04 7.78 -1.45
N CYS A 4 2.05 9.12 -1.59
CA CYS A 4 2.21 9.77 -2.90
C CYS A 4 3.61 9.60 -3.53
N GLY A 5 4.63 9.34 -2.70
CA GLY A 5 6.01 9.18 -3.18
C GLY A 5 6.19 8.02 -4.16
N VAL A 6 5.45 6.91 -3.97
CA VAL A 6 5.58 5.72 -4.82
C VAL A 6 5.09 6.00 -6.24
N SER A 7 3.91 6.61 -6.39
CA SER A 7 3.34 6.89 -7.71
C SER A 7 4.13 7.99 -8.45
N VAL A 8 4.64 9.00 -7.73
CA VAL A 8 5.52 10.03 -8.32
C VAL A 8 6.82 9.40 -8.80
N MET A 9 7.43 8.52 -8.00
CA MET A 9 8.63 7.78 -8.40
C MET A 9 8.33 6.89 -9.61
N GLN A 10 7.24 6.13 -9.62
CA GLN A 10 6.90 5.22 -10.73
C GLN A 10 6.66 5.96 -12.05
N PHE A 11 6.00 7.12 -12.01
CA PHE A 11 5.87 8.01 -13.16
C PHE A 11 7.23 8.57 -13.62
N ALA A 12 8.01 9.13 -12.70
CA ALA A 12 9.32 9.70 -13.01
C ALA A 12 10.26 8.63 -13.60
N LEU A 13 10.30 7.45 -12.99
CA LEU A 13 11.11 6.32 -13.41
C LEU A 13 10.67 5.82 -14.79
N GLY A 14 9.37 5.72 -15.06
CA GLY A 14 8.84 5.32 -16.37
C GLY A 14 9.25 6.25 -17.52
N ALA A 15 9.35 7.55 -17.25
CA ALA A 15 9.81 8.53 -18.24
C ALA A 15 11.34 8.61 -18.35
N LEU A 16 12.06 8.47 -17.23
CA LEU A 16 13.52 8.62 -17.17
C LEU A 16 14.27 7.35 -17.60
N LEU A 17 13.75 6.16 -17.32
CA LEU A 17 14.40 4.87 -17.59
C LEU A 17 14.82 4.69 -19.06
N PRO A 18 13.95 4.93 -20.06
CA PRO A 18 14.32 4.75 -21.47
C PRO A 18 15.49 5.65 -21.86
N ILE A 19 15.47 6.91 -21.42
CA ILE A 19 16.50 7.91 -21.71
C ILE A 19 17.83 7.54 -21.04
N LEU A 20 17.77 7.09 -19.78
CA LEU A 20 18.95 6.66 -19.01
C LEU A 20 19.59 5.40 -19.61
N VAL A 21 18.78 4.43 -20.04
CA VAL A 21 19.30 3.21 -20.66
C VAL A 21 19.95 3.50 -22.00
N GLU A 22 19.38 4.39 -22.81
CA GLU A 22 19.94 4.79 -24.10
C GLU A 22 21.28 5.53 -23.95
N GLN A 23 21.39 6.44 -22.97
CA GLN A 23 22.58 7.28 -22.79
C GLN A 23 23.68 6.64 -21.94
N TYR A 24 23.31 5.97 -20.84
CA TYR A 24 24.25 5.51 -19.81
C TYR A 24 24.38 4.00 -19.70
N SER A 25 23.69 3.25 -20.57
CA SER A 25 23.54 1.80 -20.45
C SER A 25 22.88 1.39 -19.12
N VAL A 26 22.55 0.11 -18.99
CA VAL A 26 21.87 -0.43 -17.81
C VAL A 26 22.70 -0.22 -16.53
N LYS A 27 24.04 -0.34 -16.62
CA LYS A 27 24.95 -0.15 -15.49
C LYS A 27 24.94 1.29 -14.96
N GLY A 28 24.95 2.29 -15.84
CA GLY A 28 24.91 3.69 -15.43
C GLY A 28 23.56 4.08 -14.84
N CYS A 29 22.46 3.50 -15.35
CA CYS A 29 21.13 3.68 -14.77
C CYS A 29 21.08 3.24 -13.30
N PHE A 30 21.63 2.07 -12.97
CA PHE A 30 21.68 1.58 -11.57
C PHE A 30 22.47 2.52 -10.64
N ILE A 31 23.56 3.12 -11.11
CA ILE A 31 24.37 4.06 -10.31
C ILE A 31 23.56 5.34 -10.02
N VAL A 32 22.86 5.88 -11.02
CA VAL A 32 22.02 7.08 -10.85
C VAL A 32 20.89 6.82 -9.85
N ILE A 33 20.19 5.68 -9.99
CA ILE A 33 19.13 5.28 -9.05
C ILE A 33 19.69 5.10 -7.64
N ALA A 34 20.86 4.48 -7.49
CA ALA A 34 21.53 4.34 -6.19
C ALA A 34 21.86 5.71 -5.56
N GLY A 35 22.31 6.68 -6.35
CA GLY A 35 22.55 8.05 -5.88
C GLY A 35 21.26 8.73 -5.39
N ILE A 36 20.14 8.57 -6.11
CA ILE A 36 18.84 9.10 -5.67
C ILE A 36 18.41 8.42 -4.37
N MET A 37 18.53 7.09 -4.28
CA MET A 37 18.20 6.31 -3.08
C MET A 37 19.07 6.72 -1.87
N PHE A 38 20.33 7.08 -2.08
CA PHE A 38 21.22 7.53 -0.99
C PHE A 38 20.70 8.80 -0.30
N ASN A 39 19.99 9.68 -1.01
CA ASN A 39 19.36 10.86 -0.40
C ASN A 39 18.29 10.49 0.64
N ILE A 40 17.68 9.30 0.55
CA ILE A 40 16.73 8.81 1.56
C ILE A 40 17.44 8.59 2.89
N VAL A 41 18.70 8.16 2.90
CA VAL A 41 19.47 7.96 4.14
C VAL A 41 19.64 9.28 4.89
N ALA A 42 19.96 10.35 4.17
CA ALA A 42 20.06 11.70 4.75
C ALA A 42 18.71 12.20 5.27
N ALA A 43 17.61 11.97 4.53
CA ALA A 43 16.27 12.33 4.97
C ALA A 43 15.82 11.55 6.23
N SER A 44 16.13 10.25 6.30
CA SER A 44 15.86 9.41 7.46
C SER A 44 16.68 9.82 8.68
N ALA A 45 17.94 10.21 8.50
CA ALA A 45 18.79 10.71 9.59
C ALA A 45 18.27 12.04 10.18
N LEU A 46 17.56 12.84 9.39
CA LEU A 46 16.93 14.08 9.84
C LEU A 46 15.55 13.87 10.49
N TYR A 47 14.95 12.68 10.31
CA TYR A 47 13.64 12.37 10.87
C TYR A 47 13.74 12.24 12.40
N ARG A 48 13.33 13.30 13.11
CA ARG A 48 13.26 13.31 14.57
C ARG A 48 11.84 12.94 15.03
N PRO A 49 11.64 11.79 15.69
CA PRO A 49 10.33 11.38 16.18
C PRO A 49 9.91 12.24 17.38
N THR A 50 8.73 12.87 17.32
CA THR A 50 8.26 13.84 18.34
C THR A 50 7.58 13.20 19.56
N VAL A 51 7.21 11.93 19.51
CA VAL A 51 6.47 11.23 20.60
C VAL A 51 7.37 10.27 21.38
N ILE A 52 8.48 9.84 20.77
CA ILE A 52 9.39 8.84 21.32
C ILE A 52 10.21 9.42 22.48
N THR A 53 10.54 10.72 22.51
CA THR A 53 11.42 11.23 23.58
C THR A 53 10.80 11.07 24.98
N SER A 54 9.50 11.29 25.14
CA SER A 54 8.84 11.15 26.46
C SER A 54 8.47 9.72 26.84
N GLU A 55 8.28 8.82 25.86
CA GLU A 55 8.00 7.40 26.13
C GLU A 55 9.30 6.61 26.26
N VAL A 56 10.36 6.95 25.51
CA VAL A 56 11.69 6.36 25.66
C VAL A 56 12.37 6.86 26.92
N GLU A 57 12.23 8.14 27.33
CA GLU A 57 12.68 8.56 28.67
C GLU A 57 11.95 7.77 29.77
N LYS A 58 10.63 7.54 29.63
CA LYS A 58 9.88 6.71 30.60
C LYS A 58 10.26 5.24 30.57
N LEU A 59 10.54 4.68 29.39
CA LEU A 59 10.99 3.29 29.24
C LEU A 59 12.44 3.13 29.69
N GLU A 60 13.29 4.14 29.57
CA GLU A 60 14.65 4.16 30.11
C GLU A 60 14.61 4.29 31.65
N GLU A 61 13.75 5.16 32.20
CA GLU A 61 13.50 5.26 33.66
C GLU A 61 12.82 4.02 34.24
N GLU A 62 11.93 3.35 33.51
CA GLU A 62 11.37 2.05 33.90
C GLU A 62 12.42 0.94 33.81
N ASN A 63 13.22 0.89 32.74
CA ASN A 63 14.26 -0.14 32.58
C ASN A 63 15.36 -0.05 33.67
N GLU A 64 15.73 1.15 34.13
CA GLU A 64 16.65 1.30 35.28
C GLU A 64 16.04 0.78 36.60
N ASN A 65 14.71 0.78 36.75
CA ASN A 65 14.02 0.21 37.91
C ASN A 65 13.70 -1.30 37.76
N PHE A 66 13.84 -1.86 36.56
CA PHE A 66 13.52 -3.25 36.23
C PHE A 66 14.72 -4.21 36.30
N GLU A 67 15.96 -3.72 36.42
CA GLU A 67 17.13 -4.60 36.63
C GLU A 67 17.06 -5.41 37.95
N ASP A 68 16.14 -5.06 38.86
CA ASP A 68 15.91 -5.80 40.11
C ASP A 68 14.80 -6.88 40.06
N ASN A 69 14.07 -7.05 38.95
CA ASN A 69 13.06 -8.11 38.82
C ASN A 69 13.04 -8.74 37.41
N GLU A 70 13.72 -9.88 37.29
CA GLU A 70 13.59 -10.79 36.13
C GLU A 70 12.12 -11.20 35.88
N GLU A 71 11.79 -11.40 34.59
CA GLU A 71 10.49 -11.77 33.99
C GLU A 71 9.47 -10.66 33.68
N SER A 72 9.83 -9.71 32.80
CA SER A 72 8.83 -9.04 31.93
C SER A 72 8.87 -9.64 30.53
N GLN A 73 7.84 -10.41 30.17
CA GLN A 73 7.63 -10.94 28.82
C GLN A 73 7.56 -9.82 27.78
N SER A 74 8.68 -9.49 27.15
CA SER A 74 8.74 -8.69 25.91
C SER A 74 8.48 -9.58 24.68
N GLY A 75 7.49 -10.46 24.77
CA GLY A 75 7.05 -11.26 23.63
C GLY A 75 6.29 -10.38 22.63
N LEU A 76 6.61 -10.50 21.35
CA LEU A 76 5.77 -9.96 20.28
C LEU A 76 4.36 -10.56 20.42
N ASP A 77 3.38 -9.76 20.85
CA ASP A 77 2.01 -10.23 21.02
C ASP A 77 1.31 -10.42 19.67
N PHE A 78 1.41 -11.62 19.11
CA PHE A 78 0.73 -12.01 17.88
C PHE A 78 -0.75 -12.40 18.09
N SER A 79 -1.38 -12.15 19.24
CA SER A 79 -2.77 -12.59 19.42
C SER A 79 -3.78 -11.90 18.48
N PHE A 80 -3.40 -10.86 17.74
CA PHE A 80 -4.20 -10.35 16.61
C PHE A 80 -4.35 -11.35 15.46
N PHE A 81 -3.41 -12.31 15.28
CA PHE A 81 -3.52 -13.40 14.29
C PHE A 81 -4.67 -14.36 14.60
N CYS A 82 -5.16 -14.41 15.82
CA CYS A 82 -6.31 -15.25 16.18
C CYS A 82 -7.64 -14.61 15.75
N HIS A 83 -7.64 -13.31 15.40
CA HIS A 83 -8.87 -12.61 15.08
C HIS A 83 -9.27 -12.81 13.61
N PRO A 84 -10.50 -13.27 13.31
CA PRO A 84 -10.92 -13.61 11.95
C PRO A 84 -10.87 -12.41 10.99
N ALA A 85 -11.17 -11.20 11.48
CA ALA A 85 -11.07 -9.97 10.68
C ALA A 85 -9.65 -9.71 10.16
N PHE A 86 -8.62 -9.91 11.00
CA PHE A 86 -7.24 -9.74 10.60
C PHE A 86 -6.80 -10.84 9.62
N LEU A 87 -7.17 -12.11 9.87
CA LEU A 87 -6.84 -13.21 8.95
C LEU A 87 -7.49 -13.01 7.57
N LEU A 88 -8.74 -12.58 7.52
CA LEU A 88 -9.43 -12.27 6.26
C LEU A 88 -8.72 -11.12 5.52
N PHE A 89 -8.32 -10.07 6.22
CA PHE A 89 -7.50 -9.00 5.64
C PHE A 89 -6.17 -9.53 5.10
N PHE A 90 -5.44 -10.29 5.91
CA PHE A 90 -4.13 -10.84 5.57
C PHE A 90 -4.17 -11.70 4.29
N PHE A 91 -5.11 -12.66 4.21
CA PHE A 91 -5.24 -13.51 3.03
C PHE A 91 -5.84 -12.78 1.83
N SER A 92 -6.82 -11.90 2.01
CA SER A 92 -7.42 -11.14 0.92
C SER A 92 -6.41 -10.20 0.24
N GLN A 93 -5.55 -9.55 1.03
CA GLN A 93 -4.46 -8.70 0.52
C GLN A 93 -3.42 -9.53 -0.22
N GLY A 94 -3.07 -10.71 0.28
CA GLY A 94 -2.14 -11.61 -0.39
C GLY A 94 -2.66 -12.09 -1.75
N ILE A 95 -3.90 -12.57 -1.79
CA ILE A 95 -4.56 -13.02 -3.03
C ILE A 95 -4.72 -11.86 -4.02
N PHE A 96 -5.11 -10.68 -3.52
CA PHE A 96 -5.16 -9.45 -4.32
C PHE A 96 -3.83 -9.20 -5.00
N PHE A 97 -2.75 -9.12 -4.21
CA PHE A 97 -1.44 -8.74 -4.69
C PHE A 97 -0.90 -9.76 -5.70
N ALA A 98 -1.12 -11.05 -5.47
CA ALA A 98 -0.78 -12.10 -6.43
C ALA A 98 -1.50 -11.92 -7.77
N GLY A 99 -2.83 -11.77 -7.75
CA GLY A 99 -3.62 -11.57 -8.98
C GLY A 99 -3.29 -10.26 -9.69
N TYR A 100 -3.15 -9.19 -8.93
CA TYR A 100 -2.79 -7.86 -9.43
C TYR A 100 -1.41 -7.84 -10.10
N MET A 101 -0.38 -8.41 -9.46
CA MET A 101 0.96 -8.54 -10.06
C MET A 101 0.92 -9.40 -11.33
N GLY A 102 0.13 -10.46 -11.35
CA GLY A 102 -0.10 -11.28 -12.54
C GLY A 102 -0.66 -10.47 -13.70
N ALA A 103 -1.76 -9.74 -13.48
CA ALA A 103 -2.38 -8.91 -14.50
C ALA A 103 -1.43 -7.81 -15.01
N LEU A 104 -0.69 -7.14 -14.10
CA LEU A 104 0.25 -6.09 -14.45
C LEU A 104 1.43 -6.57 -15.29
N LEU A 105 2.00 -7.72 -14.95
CA LEU A 105 3.19 -8.22 -15.64
C LEU A 105 2.87 -8.85 -16.98
N LEU A 106 1.65 -9.40 -17.14
CA LEU A 106 1.23 -10.07 -18.36
C LEU A 106 0.63 -9.13 -19.41
N VAL A 107 0.10 -7.95 -19.03
CA VAL A 107 -0.62 -7.08 -19.97
C VAL A 107 0.29 -6.52 -21.09
N VAL A 108 1.55 -6.20 -20.78
CA VAL A 108 2.51 -5.69 -21.78
C VAL A 108 2.94 -6.81 -22.74
N PRO A 109 3.44 -7.97 -22.26
CA PRO A 109 3.73 -9.10 -23.13
C PRO A 109 2.51 -9.57 -23.94
N TYR A 110 1.30 -9.53 -23.38
CA TYR A 110 0.06 -9.84 -24.10
C TYR A 110 -0.15 -8.90 -25.29
N ALA A 111 0.08 -7.60 -25.13
CA ALA A 111 0.00 -6.64 -26.23
C ALA A 111 1.05 -6.90 -27.32
N GLU A 112 2.25 -7.33 -26.95
CA GLU A 112 3.32 -7.64 -27.89
C GLU A 112 3.06 -8.94 -28.67
N THR A 113 2.75 -10.03 -27.97
CA THR A 113 2.67 -11.36 -28.59
C THR A 113 1.33 -11.65 -29.24
N GLU A 114 0.22 -11.23 -28.63
CA GLU A 114 -1.14 -11.59 -29.10
C GLU A 114 -1.73 -10.50 -30.01
N LEU A 115 -1.40 -9.22 -29.77
CA LEU A 115 -1.85 -8.10 -30.61
C LEU A 115 -0.79 -7.63 -31.62
N GLY A 116 0.44 -8.14 -31.54
CA GLY A 116 1.53 -7.82 -32.47
C GLY A 116 2.02 -6.37 -32.38
N VAL A 117 1.90 -5.75 -31.20
CA VAL A 117 2.27 -4.34 -30.97
C VAL A 117 3.77 -4.21 -30.68
N GLU A 118 4.40 -3.15 -31.18
CA GLU A 118 5.80 -2.85 -30.88
C GLU A 118 6.00 -2.53 -29.40
N ALA A 119 7.12 -2.96 -28.81
CA ALA A 119 7.44 -2.75 -27.40
C ALA A 119 7.36 -1.29 -26.93
N SER A 120 7.77 -0.35 -27.78
CA SER A 120 7.66 1.10 -27.51
C SER A 120 6.22 1.55 -27.29
N THR A 121 5.30 1.00 -28.08
CA THR A 121 3.87 1.28 -28.00
C THR A 121 3.24 0.52 -26.83
N ALA A 122 3.62 -0.74 -26.60
CA ALA A 122 3.16 -1.52 -25.44
C ALA A 122 3.55 -0.87 -24.10
N ALA A 123 4.72 -0.24 -24.01
CA ALA A 123 5.14 0.52 -22.82
C ALA A 123 4.20 1.68 -22.45
N THR A 124 3.43 2.21 -23.41
CA THR A 124 2.42 3.26 -23.13
C THR A 124 1.29 2.77 -22.23
N ILE A 125 1.04 1.45 -22.18
CA ILE A 125 0.10 0.85 -21.23
C ILE A 125 0.50 1.17 -19.80
N VAL A 126 1.75 0.89 -19.43
CA VAL A 126 2.27 1.10 -18.07
C VAL A 126 2.29 2.58 -17.72
N MET A 127 2.64 3.44 -18.68
CA MET A 127 2.58 4.90 -18.51
C MET A 127 1.15 5.38 -18.23
N ALA A 128 0.17 4.93 -19.01
CA ALA A 128 -1.23 5.32 -18.84
C ALA A 128 -1.78 4.88 -17.48
N MET A 129 -1.44 3.65 -17.05
CA MET A 129 -1.79 3.14 -15.71
C MET A 129 -1.19 3.99 -14.60
N GLY A 130 0.11 4.31 -14.68
CA GLY A 130 0.81 5.09 -13.67
C GLY A 130 0.30 6.54 -13.55
N VAL A 131 0.00 7.19 -14.68
CA VAL A 131 -0.58 8.54 -14.67
C VAL A 131 -1.97 8.54 -14.03
N ALA A 132 -2.83 7.59 -14.41
CA ALA A 132 -4.16 7.47 -13.81
C ALA A 132 -4.07 7.16 -12.31
N GLU A 133 -3.20 6.25 -11.89
CA GLU A 133 -2.96 5.96 -10.47
C GLU A 133 -2.57 7.21 -9.69
N LEU A 134 -1.61 7.97 -10.19
CA LEU A 134 -1.12 9.19 -9.53
C LEU A 134 -2.23 10.22 -9.33
N ILE A 135 -3.03 10.47 -10.38
CA ILE A 135 -4.11 11.46 -10.35
C ILE A 135 -5.20 11.03 -9.37
N PHE A 136 -5.61 9.76 -9.42
CA PHE A 136 -6.76 9.28 -8.66
C PHE A 136 -6.44 8.86 -7.23
N ARG A 137 -5.15 8.78 -6.87
CA ARG A 137 -4.71 8.57 -5.49
C ARG A 137 -5.21 9.64 -4.52
N ILE A 138 -5.25 10.91 -4.95
CA ILE A 138 -5.71 12.02 -4.10
C ILE A 138 -7.23 11.92 -3.83
N PRO A 139 -8.10 11.80 -4.85
CA PRO A 139 -9.53 11.54 -4.64
C PRO A 139 -9.81 10.35 -3.74
N PHE A 140 -9.16 9.19 -3.96
CA PHE A 140 -9.41 8.01 -3.13
C PHE A 140 -8.90 8.15 -1.70
N GLY A 141 -7.81 8.90 -1.48
CA GLY A 141 -7.35 9.27 -0.15
C GLY A 141 -8.38 10.12 0.58
N TRP A 142 -8.88 11.18 -0.07
CA TRP A 142 -9.92 12.03 0.49
C TRP A 142 -11.23 11.28 0.73
N LEU A 143 -11.58 10.35 -0.17
CA LEU A 143 -12.78 9.51 -0.03
C LEU A 143 -12.67 8.55 1.17
N GLY A 144 -11.47 8.09 1.51
CA GLY A 144 -11.19 7.28 2.71
C GLY A 144 -11.33 8.05 4.02
N ASP A 145 -11.16 9.37 4.00
CA ASP A 145 -11.33 10.23 5.17
C ASP A 145 -12.79 10.57 5.46
N TRP A 146 -13.71 10.26 4.54
CA TRP A 146 -15.11 10.64 4.69
C TRP A 146 -15.84 9.72 5.70
N GLU A 147 -16.28 10.30 6.81
CA GLU A 147 -16.93 9.58 7.93
C GLU A 147 -18.17 8.75 7.57
N LYS A 148 -18.84 9.09 6.46
CA LYS A 148 -20.07 8.40 6.02
C LYS A 148 -19.79 7.12 5.23
N ILE A 149 -18.56 6.93 4.76
CA ILE A 149 -18.19 5.82 3.90
C ILE A 149 -17.51 4.75 4.74
N ASN A 150 -17.99 3.51 4.61
CA ASN A 150 -17.30 2.39 5.20
C ASN A 150 -16.02 2.11 4.38
N ARG A 151 -14.86 2.40 4.99
CA ARG A 151 -13.53 2.27 4.38
C ARG A 151 -13.23 0.87 3.87
N THR A 152 -13.70 -0.16 4.56
CA THR A 152 -13.56 -1.57 4.14
C THR A 152 -14.36 -1.87 2.88
N HIS A 153 -15.60 -1.39 2.78
CA HIS A 153 -16.40 -1.52 1.56
C HIS A 153 -15.85 -0.69 0.40
N LEU A 154 -15.27 0.47 0.70
CA LEU A 154 -14.60 1.28 -0.30
C LEU A 154 -13.39 0.53 -0.89
N LEU A 155 -12.55 -0.08 -0.05
CA LEU A 155 -11.44 -0.93 -0.49
C LEU A 155 -11.94 -2.13 -1.31
N GLY A 156 -12.93 -2.88 -0.79
CA GLY A 156 -13.54 -4.00 -1.51
C GLY A 156 -14.12 -3.60 -2.87
N GLY A 157 -14.77 -2.43 -2.95
CA GLY A 157 -15.28 -1.87 -4.19
C GLY A 157 -14.18 -1.53 -5.20
N THR A 158 -13.05 -0.98 -4.74
CA THR A 158 -11.89 -0.73 -5.63
C THR A 158 -11.33 -2.03 -6.20
N PHE A 159 -11.20 -3.08 -5.39
CA PHE A 159 -10.73 -4.39 -5.85
C PHE A 159 -11.71 -5.03 -6.83
N LEU A 160 -13.01 -4.93 -6.56
CA LEU A 160 -14.04 -5.48 -7.45
C LEU A 160 -14.00 -4.78 -8.82
N ALA A 161 -13.94 -3.45 -8.83
CA ALA A 161 -13.84 -2.68 -10.06
C ALA A 161 -12.56 -3.04 -10.84
N LEU A 162 -11.43 -3.19 -10.14
CA LEU A 162 -10.16 -3.59 -10.75
C LEU A 162 -10.26 -5.00 -11.36
N GLY A 163 -10.82 -5.96 -10.64
CA GLY A 163 -11.00 -7.33 -11.12
C GLY A 163 -11.92 -7.41 -12.34
N VAL A 164 -13.01 -6.63 -12.36
CA VAL A 164 -13.91 -6.54 -13.52
C VAL A 164 -13.20 -5.95 -14.74
N ILE A 165 -12.37 -4.92 -14.54
CA ILE A 165 -11.56 -4.36 -15.64
C ILE A 165 -10.55 -5.38 -16.16
N PHE A 166 -9.90 -6.15 -15.27
CA PHE A 166 -8.95 -7.19 -15.69
C PHE A 166 -9.61 -8.34 -16.45
N LEU A 167 -10.87 -8.68 -16.18
CA LEU A 167 -11.63 -9.64 -17.00
C LEU A 167 -11.76 -9.17 -18.45
N ALA A 168 -11.79 -7.85 -18.69
CA ALA A 168 -11.89 -7.29 -20.03
C ALA A 168 -10.56 -7.34 -20.81
N PHE A 169 -9.40 -7.48 -20.15
CA PHE A 169 -8.10 -7.45 -20.82
C PHE A 169 -7.99 -8.50 -21.93
N PRO A 170 -8.28 -9.79 -21.71
CA PRO A 170 -8.12 -10.80 -22.75
C PRO A 170 -9.22 -10.78 -23.81
N MET A 171 -10.27 -9.97 -23.60
CA MET A 171 -11.34 -9.75 -24.57
C MET A 171 -11.02 -8.60 -25.54
N CYS A 172 -9.94 -7.84 -25.29
CA CYS A 172 -9.55 -6.71 -26.11
C CYS A 172 -8.83 -7.19 -27.38
N THR A 173 -9.50 -7.06 -28.52
CA THR A 173 -8.93 -7.39 -29.85
C THR A 173 -8.13 -6.25 -30.48
N ASN A 174 -8.17 -5.05 -29.91
CA ASN A 174 -7.42 -3.90 -30.39
C ASN A 174 -6.62 -3.25 -29.27
N PHE A 175 -5.42 -2.78 -29.59
CA PHE A 175 -4.53 -2.08 -28.67
C PHE A 175 -5.20 -0.87 -28.00
N THR A 176 -5.99 -0.10 -28.75
CA THR A 176 -6.69 1.07 -28.20
C THR A 176 -7.63 0.71 -27.06
N TYR A 177 -8.40 -0.39 -27.18
CA TYR A 177 -9.28 -0.84 -26.10
C TYR A 177 -8.47 -1.28 -24.90
N LEU A 178 -7.40 -2.05 -25.12
CA LEU A 178 -6.51 -2.48 -24.05
C LEU A 178 -5.93 -1.28 -23.30
N LEU A 179 -5.41 -0.27 -24.02
CA LEU A 179 -4.87 0.96 -23.44
C LEU A 179 -5.91 1.74 -22.61
N VAL A 180 -7.16 1.84 -23.09
CA VAL A 180 -8.25 2.49 -22.35
C VAL A 180 -8.59 1.72 -21.08
N PHE A 181 -8.75 0.39 -21.14
CA PHE A 181 -9.01 -0.42 -19.95
C PHE A 181 -7.84 -0.39 -18.96
N SER A 182 -6.60 -0.36 -19.44
CA SER A 182 -5.43 -0.16 -18.59
C SER A 182 -5.47 1.20 -17.90
N ALA A 183 -5.75 2.29 -18.61
CA ALA A 183 -5.92 3.61 -17.97
C ALA A 183 -7.03 3.60 -16.92
N LEU A 184 -8.17 2.95 -17.19
CA LEU A 184 -9.26 2.77 -16.22
C LEU A 184 -8.82 1.97 -15.00
N SER A 185 -8.01 0.92 -15.17
CA SER A 185 -7.49 0.14 -14.05
C SER A 185 -6.61 0.97 -13.11
N GLY A 186 -5.83 1.91 -13.67
CA GLY A 186 -5.00 2.84 -12.90
C GLY A 186 -5.81 3.72 -11.93
N ILE A 187 -7.05 4.09 -12.30
CA ILE A 187 -7.95 4.86 -11.42
C ILE A 187 -8.16 4.13 -10.09
N PHE A 188 -8.53 2.84 -10.16
CA PHE A 188 -8.84 2.04 -8.98
C PHE A 188 -7.59 1.58 -8.22
N GLN A 189 -6.47 1.43 -8.93
CA GLN A 189 -5.16 1.18 -8.35
C GLN A 189 -4.71 2.31 -7.40
N GLY A 190 -5.10 3.57 -7.69
CA GLY A 190 -4.82 4.71 -6.82
C GLY A 190 -5.41 4.59 -5.41
N GLY A 191 -6.50 3.82 -5.25
CA GLY A 191 -7.15 3.59 -3.95
C GLY A 191 -6.48 2.51 -3.09
N PHE A 192 -5.93 1.47 -3.71
CA PHE A 192 -5.37 0.29 -3.01
C PHE A 192 -4.40 0.67 -1.89
N GLY A 193 -3.32 1.37 -2.24
CA GLY A 193 -2.21 1.59 -1.31
C GLY A 193 -2.67 2.29 -0.04
N GLY A 194 -3.36 3.42 -0.16
CA GLY A 194 -3.81 4.21 1.00
C GLY A 194 -4.90 3.52 1.82
N LEU A 195 -5.94 3.00 1.15
CA LEU A 195 -7.08 2.40 1.81
C LEU A 195 -6.71 1.11 2.55
N SER A 196 -5.75 0.33 2.05
CA SER A 196 -5.28 -0.86 2.77
C SER A 196 -4.66 -0.54 4.13
N PHE A 197 -3.90 0.56 4.27
CA PHE A 197 -3.38 0.99 5.59
C PHE A 197 -4.51 1.42 6.52
N VAL A 198 -5.45 2.22 5.99
CA VAL A 198 -6.59 2.72 6.77
C VAL A 198 -7.47 1.58 7.27
N VAL A 199 -7.76 0.59 6.41
CA VAL A 199 -8.56 -0.58 6.79
C VAL A 199 -7.83 -1.44 7.81
N LEU A 200 -6.51 -1.62 7.67
CA LEU A 200 -5.72 -2.33 8.68
C LEU A 200 -5.76 -1.62 10.04
N ASP A 201 -5.61 -0.29 10.04
CA ASP A 201 -5.70 0.52 11.26
C ASP A 201 -7.07 0.35 11.93
N ASP A 202 -8.16 0.50 11.16
CA ASP A 202 -9.53 0.30 11.64
C ASP A 202 -9.73 -1.10 12.27
N ILE A 203 -9.16 -2.15 11.68
CA ILE A 203 -9.21 -3.53 12.21
C ILE A 203 -8.44 -3.61 13.54
N MET A 204 -7.22 -3.07 13.60
CA MET A 204 -6.39 -3.13 14.81
C MET A 204 -6.99 -2.31 15.96
N VAL A 205 -7.61 -1.16 15.64
CA VAL A 205 -8.41 -0.37 16.59
C VAL A 205 -9.62 -1.16 17.08
N ALA A 206 -10.37 -1.80 16.18
CA ALA A 206 -11.57 -2.57 16.53
C ALA A 206 -11.27 -3.79 17.43
N ILE A 207 -10.09 -4.40 17.29
CA ILE A 207 -9.62 -5.52 18.11
C ILE A 207 -8.96 -5.04 19.41
N GLY A 208 -8.71 -3.73 19.56
CA GLY A 208 -8.05 -3.17 20.73
C GLY A 208 -6.54 -3.44 20.79
N LYS A 209 -5.89 -3.66 19.64
CA LYS A 209 -4.46 -4.03 19.53
C LYS A 209 -3.65 -3.02 18.70
N GLN A 210 -3.83 -1.72 18.97
CA GLN A 210 -3.16 -0.65 18.23
C GLN A 210 -1.63 -0.72 18.28
N ASN A 211 -1.06 -1.13 19.42
CA ASN A 211 0.40 -1.28 19.60
C ASN A 211 1.01 -2.29 18.61
N GLY A 212 0.21 -3.26 18.12
CA GLY A 212 0.65 -4.26 17.15
C GLY A 212 0.54 -3.84 15.69
N PHE A 213 0.08 -2.61 15.38
CA PHE A 213 -0.19 -2.16 14.01
C PHE A 213 1.02 -2.31 13.08
N MET A 214 2.20 -1.88 13.52
CA MET A 214 3.42 -1.95 12.69
C MET A 214 3.85 -3.39 12.41
N ILE A 215 3.68 -4.30 13.38
CA ILE A 215 3.97 -5.73 13.22
C ILE A 215 2.96 -6.35 12.24
N ALA A 216 1.67 -6.07 12.43
CA ALA A 216 0.60 -6.54 11.57
C ALA A 216 0.79 -6.08 10.11
N LEU A 217 1.18 -4.81 9.93
CA LEU A 217 1.49 -4.23 8.64
C LEU A 217 2.72 -4.89 8.00
N GLY A 218 3.80 -5.05 8.77
CA GLY A 218 5.03 -5.68 8.32
C GLY A 218 4.82 -7.13 7.87
N LEU A 219 4.07 -7.91 8.65
CA LEU A 219 3.72 -9.29 8.30
C LEU A 219 2.85 -9.37 7.05
N SER A 220 1.81 -8.53 6.96
CA SER A 220 0.92 -8.49 5.79
C SER A 220 1.69 -8.10 4.52
N THR A 221 2.57 -7.10 4.63
CA THR A 221 3.40 -6.64 3.50
C THR A 221 4.45 -7.69 3.12
N GLY A 222 5.06 -8.36 4.09
CA GLY A 222 5.98 -9.46 3.85
C GLY A 222 5.31 -10.64 3.13
N PHE A 223 4.10 -11.01 3.54
CA PHE A 223 3.31 -12.03 2.86
C PHE A 223 2.93 -11.64 1.43
N ASN A 224 2.52 -10.38 1.21
CA ASN A 224 2.31 -9.85 -0.14
C ASN A 224 3.59 -9.95 -0.99
N GLY A 225 4.76 -9.66 -0.41
CA GLY A 225 6.05 -9.80 -1.09
C GLY A 225 6.33 -11.23 -1.53
N ILE A 226 6.10 -12.22 -0.66
CA ILE A 226 6.26 -13.65 -0.99
C ILE A 226 5.34 -14.03 -2.16
N LEU A 227 4.06 -13.70 -2.06
CA LEU A 227 3.10 -14.00 -3.12
C LEU A 227 3.39 -13.23 -4.41
N GLY A 228 3.92 -12.01 -4.31
CA GLY A 228 4.35 -11.20 -5.43
C GLY A 228 5.53 -11.78 -6.21
N VAL A 229 6.32 -12.67 -5.60
CA VAL A 229 7.40 -13.42 -6.29
C VAL A 229 6.88 -14.75 -6.85
N ILE A 230 6.02 -15.45 -6.10
CA ILE A 230 5.46 -16.74 -6.53
C ILE A 230 4.51 -16.57 -7.71
N ALA A 231 3.68 -15.52 -7.70
CA ALA A 231 2.65 -15.33 -8.73
C ALA A 231 3.24 -15.16 -10.14
N PRO A 232 4.23 -14.29 -10.41
CA PRO A 232 4.83 -14.16 -11.74
C PRO A 232 5.44 -15.46 -12.25
N VAL A 233 6.13 -16.22 -11.39
CA VAL A 233 6.72 -17.52 -11.76
C VAL A 233 5.62 -18.51 -12.14
N THR A 234 4.55 -18.57 -11.35
CA THR A 234 3.42 -19.47 -11.60
C THR A 234 2.71 -19.12 -12.91
N PHE A 235 2.44 -17.84 -13.15
CA PHE A 235 1.83 -17.39 -14.40
C PHE A 235 2.74 -17.62 -15.62
N GLY A 236 4.06 -17.44 -15.47
CA GLY A 236 5.04 -17.78 -16.49
C GLY A 236 4.96 -19.25 -16.88
N THR A 237 5.00 -20.16 -15.89
CA THR A 237 4.89 -21.60 -16.17
C THR A 237 3.56 -22.01 -16.79
N ILE A 238 2.45 -21.38 -16.39
CA ILE A 238 1.14 -21.63 -17.01
C ILE A 238 1.16 -21.20 -18.48
N ASN A 239 1.73 -20.04 -18.77
CA ASN A 239 1.84 -19.54 -20.14
C ASN A 239 2.75 -20.42 -21.00
N ASP A 240 3.86 -20.93 -20.45
CA ASP A 240 4.77 -21.84 -21.16
C ASP A 240 4.09 -23.17 -21.51
N MET A 241 3.21 -23.67 -20.63
CA MET A 241 2.46 -24.91 -20.85
C MET A 241 1.30 -24.75 -21.83
N VAL A 242 0.56 -23.65 -21.75
CA VAL A 242 -0.67 -23.41 -22.54
C VAL A 242 -0.35 -22.76 -23.89
N GLY A 243 0.74 -22.01 -23.98
CA GLY A 243 1.16 -21.28 -25.17
C GLY A 243 0.36 -20.01 -25.45
N ASN A 244 -0.53 -19.59 -24.56
CA ASN A 244 -1.23 -18.30 -24.63
C ASN A 244 -1.30 -17.64 -23.25
N MET A 245 -1.40 -16.31 -23.22
CA MET A 245 -1.43 -15.53 -21.97
C MET A 245 -2.85 -15.25 -21.46
N THR A 246 -3.87 -15.55 -22.28
CA THR A 246 -5.27 -15.29 -21.99
C THR A 246 -5.75 -16.00 -20.73
N LEU A 247 -5.39 -17.28 -20.56
CA LEU A 247 -5.79 -18.05 -19.39
C LEU A 247 -5.24 -17.45 -18.09
N SER A 248 -3.95 -17.10 -18.08
CA SER A 248 -3.31 -16.51 -16.90
C SER A 248 -3.90 -15.15 -16.52
N LEU A 249 -4.27 -14.34 -17.51
CA LEU A 249 -4.97 -13.07 -17.27
C LEU A 249 -6.36 -13.28 -16.67
N TRP A 250 -7.12 -14.29 -17.11
CA TRP A 250 -8.41 -14.63 -16.48
C TRP A 250 -8.24 -15.14 -15.04
N ILE A 251 -7.26 -16.00 -14.79
CA ILE A 251 -6.96 -16.48 -13.44
C ILE A 251 -6.60 -15.29 -12.53
N ALA A 252 -5.73 -14.40 -13.00
CA ALA A 252 -5.35 -13.18 -12.30
C ALA A 252 -6.56 -12.30 -11.96
N ALA A 253 -7.47 -12.07 -12.92
CA ALA A 253 -8.68 -11.30 -12.71
C ALA A 253 -9.62 -11.94 -11.68
N ILE A 254 -9.82 -13.27 -11.74
CA ILE A 254 -10.64 -14.01 -10.78
C ILE A 254 -10.06 -13.92 -9.38
N MET A 255 -8.74 -14.04 -9.22
CA MET A 255 -8.08 -13.87 -7.91
C MET A 255 -8.38 -12.50 -7.29
N VAL A 256 -8.32 -11.43 -8.09
CA VAL A 256 -8.64 -10.07 -7.63
C VAL A 256 -10.12 -9.95 -7.21
N ILE A 257 -11.05 -10.57 -7.95
CA ILE A 257 -12.47 -10.58 -7.59
C ILE A 257 -12.72 -11.37 -6.30
N VAL A 258 -12.09 -12.54 -6.15
CA VAL A 258 -12.19 -13.34 -4.92
C VAL A 258 -11.68 -12.54 -3.72
N SER A 259 -10.55 -11.84 -3.88
CA SER A 259 -10.04 -10.92 -2.87
C SER A 259 -11.03 -9.81 -2.51
N ALA A 260 -11.70 -9.21 -3.51
CA ALA A 260 -12.69 -8.16 -3.29
C ALA A 260 -13.86 -8.64 -2.41
N LEU A 261 -14.32 -9.87 -2.66
CA LEU A 261 -15.37 -10.51 -1.88
C LEU A 261 -14.91 -10.79 -0.45
N MET A 262 -13.69 -11.32 -0.27
CA MET A 262 -13.09 -11.55 1.05
C MET A 262 -12.91 -10.25 1.83
N THR A 263 -12.45 -9.19 1.16
CA THR A 263 -12.26 -7.86 1.76
C THR A 263 -13.58 -7.28 2.23
N SER A 264 -14.63 -7.39 1.42
CA SER A 264 -15.97 -6.92 1.81
C SER A 264 -16.56 -7.73 2.97
N ALA A 265 -16.25 -9.03 3.04
CA ALA A 265 -16.68 -9.91 4.13
C ALA A 265 -16.04 -9.56 5.49
N ILE A 266 -14.90 -8.85 5.51
CA ILE A 266 -14.24 -8.42 6.76
C ILE A 266 -15.21 -7.68 7.68
N VAL A 267 -16.11 -6.85 7.14
CA VAL A 267 -17.07 -6.05 7.93
C VAL A 267 -18.00 -6.91 8.78
N VAL A 268 -18.27 -8.15 8.37
CA VAL A 268 -19.09 -9.09 9.16
C VAL A 268 -18.36 -9.54 10.43
N PHE A 269 -17.03 -9.59 10.39
CA PHE A 269 -16.18 -10.09 11.46
C PHE A 269 -15.49 -8.98 12.26
N THR A 270 -15.52 -7.75 11.79
CA THR A 270 -15.01 -6.59 12.52
C THR A 270 -16.00 -6.20 13.61
N PRO A 271 -15.61 -6.22 14.90
CA PRO A 271 -16.44 -5.68 15.97
C PRO A 271 -16.75 -4.21 15.65
N LYS A 272 -17.98 -3.75 15.89
CA LYS A 272 -18.26 -2.31 15.80
C LYS A 272 -17.26 -1.60 16.70
N PRO A 273 -16.58 -0.54 16.21
CA PRO A 273 -15.61 0.15 17.05
C PRO A 273 -16.32 0.55 18.34
N LEU A 274 -15.74 0.17 19.48
CA LEU A 274 -16.07 0.81 20.75
C LEU A 274 -15.84 2.30 20.49
N SER A 275 -16.95 3.05 20.34
CA SER A 275 -17.02 4.49 20.12
C SER A 275 -15.64 5.12 20.25
N SER A 276 -14.98 5.40 19.13
CA SER A 276 -13.77 6.22 19.09
C SER A 276 -14.15 7.60 19.64
N LYS A 277 -14.13 7.73 20.97
CA LYS A 277 -13.83 9.01 21.59
C LYS A 277 -12.36 9.17 21.28
N PHE A 278 -12.04 9.81 20.16
CA PHE A 278 -10.82 10.59 20.12
C PHE A 278 -10.70 11.28 21.48
N PRO A 279 -9.58 11.15 22.22
CA PRO A 279 -9.39 11.99 23.38
C PRO A 279 -9.61 13.41 22.88
N LYS A 280 -10.69 14.04 23.34
CA LYS A 280 -10.94 15.45 23.03
C LYS A 280 -9.65 16.12 23.44
N ILE A 281 -8.97 16.76 22.49
CA ILE A 281 -7.82 17.60 22.80
C ILE A 281 -8.33 18.48 23.95
N PRO A 282 -7.77 18.37 25.17
CA PRO A 282 -8.21 19.22 26.26
C PRO A 282 -8.13 20.65 25.72
N PRO A 283 -9.18 21.47 25.91
CA PRO A 283 -9.14 22.85 25.45
C PRO A 283 -7.81 23.42 25.93
N ALA A 284 -7.02 23.96 25.00
CA ALA A 284 -5.70 24.47 25.32
C ALA A 284 -5.86 25.39 26.53
N ASP A 285 -5.29 24.97 27.67
CA ASP A 285 -5.37 25.75 28.89
C ASP A 285 -4.41 26.93 28.73
N PHE A 286 -4.97 28.02 28.18
CA PHE A 286 -4.24 29.25 27.95
C PHE A 286 -3.88 29.97 29.26
N SER A 287 -4.28 29.45 30.45
CA SER A 287 -3.82 29.99 31.74
C SER A 287 -2.30 29.91 31.91
N SER A 288 -1.65 28.93 31.27
CA SER A 288 -0.18 28.80 31.25
C SER A 288 0.54 29.84 30.39
N ARG A 289 -0.16 30.62 29.54
CA ARG A 289 0.47 31.71 28.78
C ARG A 289 0.67 32.99 29.59
N GLU A 290 -0.04 33.17 30.71
CA GLU A 290 0.21 34.31 31.60
C GLU A 290 1.54 34.15 32.37
N GLU A 291 1.96 32.93 32.68
CA GLU A 291 3.28 32.68 33.31
C GLU A 291 4.45 32.93 32.35
N VAL A 292 4.29 32.68 31.05
CA VAL A 292 5.34 32.95 30.06
C VAL A 292 5.52 34.46 29.83
N ALA A 293 4.43 35.24 29.88
CA ALA A 293 4.49 36.70 29.79
C ALA A 293 5.17 37.35 31.03
N PHE A 294 5.14 36.67 32.18
CA PHE A 294 5.78 37.16 33.41
C PHE A 294 7.30 36.93 33.44
N ILE A 295 7.84 36.02 32.61
CA ILE A 295 9.29 35.79 32.51
C ILE A 295 9.95 36.80 31.55
N GLU A 296 9.25 37.30 30.53
CA GLU A 296 9.78 38.34 29.61
C GLU A 296 9.81 39.75 30.22
N THR A 297 9.00 40.04 31.25
CA THR A 297 8.98 41.36 31.90
C THR A 297 9.99 41.51 33.05
N LYS A 298 10.73 40.46 33.42
CA LYS A 298 11.74 40.48 34.49
C LYS A 298 13.19 40.56 33.99
N LYS A 299 13.37 40.90 32.70
CA LYS A 299 14.67 41.00 32.03
C LYS A 299 15.09 42.43 31.65
N GLU A 300 14.48 43.44 32.27
CA GLU A 300 15.00 44.82 32.31
C GLU A 300 15.53 45.17 33.70
#